data_AF-E8R7L4-F1
#
_entry.id   AF-E8R7L4-F1
#
_cell.length_a   1.000
_cell.length_b   1.000
_cell.length_c   1.000
_cell.angle_alpha   90.00
_cell.angle_beta   90.00
_cell.angle_gamma   90.00
#
_symmetry.space_group_name_H-M   'P 1'
#
loop_
_entity.id
_entity.type
_entity.pdbx_description
1 polymer ?
#
loop_
_entity_poly.entity_id
_entity_poly.type
_entity_poly.pdbx_seq_one_letter_code
_entity_poly.pdbx_strand_id
1 'polypeptide(L)'
;MNPVIEAVSRDLRAVLGKVRETGVPEHRVQRVENLLNALNAVRMPQVVTAELFRAYMYTVPLIKELEAGLQAGSGELEVYMLLDRIEEKLMGLGEAARRSYIKEKLQLSIPVLMSLASYALFTMAEPTPLNTASLLASLAGVLLFYINTFAGLLSVVAVAFSSALLSALMNELRIDVLMLEAMIAVSALLHIYIVRESRSTRYVDRVTRSLQSVDSLVASYLKPADAGSVASLLNTVISRRTGGIPELLRYKAAVMLMNGYSVEEVEKRLLEG
;
A
#
# COMPACT_ATOMS: atom_id res chain seq x y z
N MET A 1 10.28 6.37 2.48
CA MET A 1 9.26 5.86 1.55
C MET A 1 8.40 4.84 2.30
N ASN A 2 7.18 4.50 1.86
CA ASN A 2 6.41 3.44 2.52
C ASN A 2 7.07 2.08 2.21
N PRO A 3 7.37 1.22 3.21
CA PRO A 3 8.18 0.01 3.02
C PRO A 3 7.56 -1.00 2.05
N VAL A 4 6.23 -1.01 1.91
CA VAL A 4 5.52 -1.91 0.98
C VAL A 4 5.85 -1.59 -0.47
N ILE A 5 5.76 -0.31 -0.85
CA ILE A 5 6.02 0.14 -2.22
C ILE A 5 7.50 0.08 -2.54
N GLU A 6 8.35 0.33 -1.53
CA GLU A 6 9.79 0.20 -1.67
C GLU A 6 10.20 -1.24 -1.97
N ALA A 7 9.64 -2.22 -1.25
CA ALA A 7 9.88 -3.63 -1.52
C ALA A 7 9.41 -4.03 -2.94
N VAL A 8 8.17 -3.70 -3.31
CA VAL A 8 7.64 -4.01 -4.66
C VAL A 8 8.46 -3.33 -5.75
N SER A 9 8.84 -2.06 -5.56
CA SER A 9 9.61 -1.30 -6.56
C SER A 9 11.00 -1.86 -6.76
N ARG A 10 11.68 -2.23 -5.68
CA ARG A 10 13.00 -2.85 -5.73
C ARG A 10 12.95 -4.17 -6.48
N ASP A 11 12.03 -5.05 -6.08
CA ASP A 11 11.92 -6.40 -6.64
C ASP A 11 11.51 -6.37 -8.12
N LEU A 12 10.51 -5.54 -8.47
CA LEU A 12 10.04 -5.44 -9.84
C LEU A 12 11.09 -4.81 -10.78
N ARG A 13 11.83 -3.79 -10.36
CA ARG A 13 12.91 -3.21 -11.17
C ARG A 13 14.00 -4.22 -11.48
N ALA A 14 14.36 -5.06 -10.51
CA ALA A 14 15.34 -6.11 -10.69
C ALA A 14 14.88 -7.14 -11.74
N VAL A 15 13.59 -7.51 -11.73
CA VAL A 15 13.01 -8.47 -12.67
C VAL A 15 12.85 -7.86 -14.07
N LEU A 16 12.38 -6.62 -14.19
CA LEU A 16 12.20 -5.96 -15.49
C LEU A 16 13.50 -5.80 -16.28
N GLY A 17 14.64 -5.62 -15.59
CA GLY A 17 15.96 -5.62 -16.24
C GLY A 17 16.23 -6.92 -17.01
N LYS A 18 15.84 -8.07 -16.43
CA LYS A 18 16.00 -9.40 -17.05
C LYS A 18 14.96 -9.66 -18.14
N VAL A 19 13.74 -9.15 -17.99
CA VAL A 19 12.67 -9.28 -19.01
C VAL A 19 13.09 -8.65 -20.35
N ARG A 20 13.84 -7.54 -20.33
CA ARG A 20 14.34 -6.90 -21.56
C ARG A 20 15.21 -7.84 -22.40
N GLU A 21 15.86 -8.82 -21.76
CA GLU A 21 16.75 -9.77 -22.43
C GLU A 21 15.97 -10.90 -23.12
N THR A 22 14.67 -11.08 -22.84
CA THR A 22 13.87 -12.20 -23.38
C THR A 22 13.13 -11.89 -24.68
N GLY A 23 13.38 -10.74 -25.30
CA GLY A 23 12.76 -10.36 -26.58
C GLY A 23 11.35 -9.76 -26.46
N VAL A 24 10.83 -9.60 -25.23
CA VAL A 24 9.55 -8.93 -24.99
C VAL A 24 9.65 -7.46 -25.47
N PRO A 25 8.65 -6.95 -26.21
CA PRO A 25 8.63 -5.60 -26.73
C PRO A 25 8.79 -4.56 -25.63
N GLU A 26 9.70 -3.62 -25.87
CA GLU A 26 10.05 -2.56 -24.92
C GLU A 26 8.83 -1.75 -24.45
N HIS A 27 7.83 -1.54 -25.31
CA HIS A 27 6.61 -0.80 -24.93
C HIS A 27 5.84 -1.44 -23.77
N ARG A 28 5.95 -2.76 -23.57
CA ARG A 28 5.33 -3.48 -22.44
C ARG A 28 6.11 -3.27 -21.16
N VAL A 29 7.43 -3.47 -21.22
CA VAL A 29 8.34 -3.19 -20.11
C VAL A 29 8.16 -1.75 -19.64
N GLN A 30 8.12 -0.81 -20.58
CA GLN A 30 7.93 0.61 -20.32
C GLN A 30 6.58 0.90 -19.66
N ARG A 31 5.51 0.18 -20.01
CA ARG A 31 4.19 0.34 -19.38
C ARG A 31 4.24 -0.03 -17.90
N VAL A 32 4.87 -1.16 -17.57
CA VAL A 32 5.05 -1.58 -16.17
C VAL A 32 5.94 -0.60 -15.41
N GLU A 33 7.04 -0.13 -16.02
CA GLU A 33 7.89 0.90 -15.41
C GLU A 33 7.13 2.22 -15.17
N ASN A 34 6.27 2.63 -16.10
CA ASN A 34 5.44 3.82 -15.94
C ASN A 34 4.43 3.66 -14.79
N LEU A 35 3.79 2.49 -14.66
CA LEU A 35 2.92 2.19 -13.52
C LEU A 35 3.70 2.19 -12.21
N LEU A 36 4.91 1.65 -12.19
CA LEU A 36 5.77 1.65 -11.01
C LEU A 36 6.21 3.07 -10.62
N ASN A 37 6.55 3.91 -11.59
CA ASN A 37 6.89 5.31 -11.35
C ASN A 37 5.67 6.10 -10.85
N ALA A 38 4.48 5.85 -11.43
CA ALA A 38 3.23 6.42 -10.95
C ALA A 38 2.95 6.00 -9.50
N LEU A 39 3.12 4.72 -9.18
CA LEU A 39 2.96 4.19 -7.83
C LEU A 39 3.91 4.84 -6.81
N ASN A 40 5.17 5.07 -7.19
CA ASN A 40 6.15 5.79 -6.37
C ASN A 40 5.80 7.28 -6.17
N ALA A 41 5.03 7.87 -7.07
CA ALA A 41 4.55 9.25 -6.96
C ALA A 41 3.22 9.39 -6.18
N VAL A 42 2.51 8.29 -5.92
CA VAL A 42 1.25 8.32 -5.14
C VAL A 42 1.52 8.73 -3.70
N ARG A 43 0.63 9.56 -3.15
CA ARG A 43 0.64 9.87 -1.72
C ARG A 43 0.29 8.62 -0.92
N MET A 44 1.22 8.19 -0.07
CA MET A 44 1.08 6.97 0.71
C MET A 44 0.56 7.25 2.12
N PRO A 45 -0.25 6.34 2.71
CA PRO A 45 -0.51 6.37 4.14
C PRO A 45 0.79 6.17 4.92
N GLN A 46 0.88 6.77 6.10
CA GLN A 46 2.00 6.59 7.02
C GLN A 46 1.94 5.21 7.68
N VAL A 47 0.74 4.72 7.97
CA VAL A 47 0.50 3.39 8.53
C VAL A 47 0.17 2.41 7.41
N VAL A 48 0.86 1.28 7.37
CA VAL A 48 0.52 0.17 6.48
C VAL A 48 -0.80 -0.44 6.92
N THR A 49 -1.83 -0.26 6.10
CA THR A 49 -3.15 -0.82 6.34
C THR A 49 -3.21 -2.30 5.92
N ALA A 50 -4.20 -3.03 6.44
CA ALA A 50 -4.47 -4.39 6.00
C ALA A 50 -4.79 -4.48 4.50
N GLU A 51 -5.42 -3.44 3.93
CA GLU A 51 -5.73 -3.34 2.50
C GLU A 51 -4.44 -3.25 1.67
N LEU A 52 -3.51 -2.37 2.08
CA LEU A 52 -2.21 -2.21 1.42
C LEU A 52 -1.34 -3.46 1.55
N PHE A 53 -1.33 -4.07 2.74
CA PHE A 53 -0.62 -5.33 2.99
C PHE A 53 -1.21 -6.49 2.17
N ARG A 54 -2.53 -6.58 2.03
CA ARG A 54 -3.16 -7.60 1.19
C ARG A 54 -2.84 -7.40 -0.29
N ALA A 55 -2.82 -6.16 -0.77
CA ALA A 55 -2.41 -5.88 -2.15
C ALA A 55 -0.94 -6.29 -2.40
N TYR A 56 -0.06 -6.08 -1.43
CA TYR A 56 1.32 -6.61 -1.46
C TYR A 56 1.35 -8.13 -1.60
N MET A 57 0.60 -8.84 -0.75
CA MET A 57 0.50 -10.31 -0.76
C MET A 57 0.08 -10.89 -2.12
N TYR A 58 -0.71 -10.15 -2.91
CA TYR A 58 -1.13 -10.59 -4.24
C TYR A 58 -0.17 -10.18 -5.36
N THR A 59 0.65 -9.16 -5.13
CA THR A 59 1.57 -8.62 -6.15
C THR A 59 2.90 -9.38 -6.14
N VAL A 60 3.47 -9.64 -4.95
CA VAL A 60 4.78 -10.27 -4.81
C VAL A 60 4.87 -11.68 -5.41
N PRO A 61 3.87 -12.58 -5.23
CA PRO A 61 3.92 -13.90 -5.84
C PRO A 61 4.10 -13.85 -7.35
N LEU A 62 3.42 -12.91 -8.04
CA LEU A 62 3.55 -12.76 -9.49
C LEU A 62 4.94 -12.25 -9.90
N ILE A 63 5.53 -11.34 -9.12
CA ILE A 63 6.90 -10.86 -9.37
C ILE A 63 7.91 -12.02 -9.19
N LYS A 64 7.73 -12.86 -8.16
CA LYS A 64 8.59 -14.02 -7.91
C LYS A 64 8.38 -15.15 -8.92
N GLU A 65 7.14 -15.36 -9.36
CA GLU A 65 6.82 -16.29 -10.44
C GLU A 65 7.50 -15.87 -11.74
N LEU A 66 7.44 -14.57 -12.07
CA LEU A 66 8.17 -14.02 -13.22
C LEU A 66 9.68 -14.17 -13.07
N GLU A 67 10.24 -13.85 -11.90
CA GLU A 67 11.67 -14.03 -11.62
C GLU A 67 12.13 -15.48 -11.83
N ALA A 68 11.37 -16.44 -11.29
CA ALA A 68 11.68 -17.86 -11.40
C ALA A 68 11.48 -18.39 -12.84
N GLY A 69 10.44 -17.95 -13.54
CA GLY A 69 10.22 -18.29 -14.95
C GLY A 69 11.37 -17.83 -15.84
N LEU A 70 11.84 -16.59 -15.65
CA LEU A 70 13.01 -16.08 -16.38
C LEU A 70 14.27 -16.92 -16.13
N GLN A 71 14.49 -17.40 -14.90
CA GLN A 71 15.62 -18.29 -14.57
C GLN A 71 15.47 -19.68 -15.21
N ALA A 72 14.24 -20.16 -15.40
CA ALA A 72 13.94 -21.46 -15.99
C ALA A 72 13.91 -21.43 -17.54
N GLY A 73 14.14 -20.27 -18.16
CA GLY A 73 14.08 -20.12 -19.62
C GLY A 73 12.64 -20.14 -20.16
N SER A 74 11.70 -19.56 -19.40
CA SER A 74 10.33 -19.35 -19.84
C SER A 74 10.25 -18.65 -21.20
N GLY A 75 9.25 -19.06 -21.99
CA GLY A 75 9.02 -18.49 -23.32
C GLY A 75 8.45 -17.07 -23.25
N GLU A 76 8.57 -16.33 -24.35
CA GLU A 76 8.12 -14.95 -24.47
C GLU A 76 6.64 -14.78 -24.04
N LEU A 77 5.75 -15.67 -24.51
CA LEU A 77 4.31 -15.66 -24.20
C LEU A 77 3.99 -15.76 -22.69
N GLU A 78 4.77 -16.55 -21.96
CA GLU A 78 4.60 -16.74 -20.50
C GLU A 78 4.99 -15.46 -19.75
N VAL A 79 6.12 -14.86 -20.15
CA VAL A 79 6.55 -13.57 -19.62
C VAL A 79 5.49 -12.51 -19.87
N TYR A 80 4.89 -12.47 -21.07
CA TYR A 80 3.80 -11.53 -21.38
C TYR A 80 2.59 -11.68 -20.46
N MET A 81 2.09 -12.90 -20.26
CA MET A 81 0.92 -13.14 -19.43
C MET A 81 1.15 -12.72 -17.97
N LEU A 82 2.37 -12.94 -17.47
CA LEU A 82 2.76 -12.51 -16.13
C LEU A 82 2.86 -10.99 -16.02
N LEU A 83 3.41 -10.31 -17.03
CA LEU A 83 3.45 -8.85 -17.07
C LEU A 83 2.04 -8.26 -17.04
N ASP A 84 1.09 -8.78 -17.82
CA ASP A 84 -0.30 -8.30 -17.80
C ASP A 84 -0.95 -8.43 -16.42
N ARG A 85 -0.72 -9.55 -15.73
CA ARG A 85 -1.22 -9.75 -14.35
C ARG A 85 -0.53 -8.82 -13.35
N ILE A 86 0.77 -8.59 -13.51
CA ILE A 86 1.53 -7.64 -12.69
C ILE A 86 0.99 -6.23 -12.90
N GLU A 87 0.71 -5.80 -14.13
CA GLU A 87 0.07 -4.51 -14.41
C GLU A 87 -1.25 -4.35 -13.64
N GLU A 88 -2.13 -5.36 -13.71
CA GLU A 88 -3.41 -5.37 -12.97
C GLU A 88 -3.19 -5.23 -11.46
N LYS A 89 -2.26 -5.99 -10.88
CA LYS A 89 -1.99 -5.94 -9.43
C LYS A 89 -1.31 -4.65 -9.00
N LEU A 90 -0.45 -4.05 -9.83
CA LEU A 90 0.13 -2.73 -9.56
C LEU A 90 -0.93 -1.63 -9.55
N MET A 91 -1.90 -1.67 -10.47
CA MET A 91 -3.04 -0.76 -10.45
C MET A 91 -3.86 -0.93 -9.17
N GLY A 92 -4.18 -2.18 -8.79
CA GLY A 92 -4.87 -2.49 -7.55
C GLY A 92 -4.11 -2.04 -6.29
N LEU A 93 -2.78 -2.16 -6.29
CA LEU A 93 -1.90 -1.68 -5.23
C LEU A 93 -1.93 -0.14 -5.13
N GLY A 94 -1.91 0.56 -6.26
CA GLY A 94 -2.06 2.02 -6.32
C GLY A 94 -3.40 2.50 -5.79
N GLU A 95 -4.49 1.81 -6.13
CA GLU A 95 -5.83 2.10 -5.58
C GLU A 95 -5.88 1.87 -4.07
N ALA A 96 -5.35 0.74 -3.59
CA ALA A 96 -5.30 0.41 -2.17
C ALA A 96 -4.50 1.46 -1.38
N ALA A 97 -3.38 1.93 -1.93
CA ALA A 97 -2.59 3.01 -1.37
C ALA A 97 -3.39 4.32 -1.29
N ARG A 98 -4.06 4.72 -2.38
CA ARG A 98 -4.87 5.95 -2.42
C ARG A 98 -6.05 5.89 -1.44
N ARG A 99 -6.80 4.79 -1.41
CA ARG A 99 -7.92 4.59 -0.46
C ARG A 99 -7.44 4.64 0.98
N SER A 100 -6.33 3.96 1.27
CA SER A 100 -5.73 3.95 2.61
C SER A 100 -5.26 5.33 3.05
N TYR A 101 -4.60 6.08 2.15
CA TYR A 101 -4.19 7.46 2.42
C TYR A 101 -5.38 8.37 2.73
N ILE A 102 -6.46 8.29 1.96
CA ILE A 102 -7.67 9.11 2.21
C ILE A 102 -8.29 8.76 3.57
N LYS A 103 -8.44 7.46 3.87
CA LYS A 103 -8.98 7.00 5.17
C LYS A 103 -8.12 7.49 6.34
N GLU A 104 -6.80 7.32 6.23
CA GLU A 104 -5.86 7.80 7.26
C GLU A 104 -5.93 9.32 7.42
N LYS A 105 -5.95 10.07 6.31
CA LYS A 105 -6.01 11.54 6.35
C LYS A 105 -7.32 12.04 6.97
N LEU A 106 -8.44 11.37 6.70
CA LEU A 106 -9.73 11.66 7.32
C LEU A 106 -9.69 11.39 8.83
N GLN A 107 -9.19 10.22 9.25
CA GLN A 107 -9.04 9.88 10.67
C GLN A 107 -8.16 10.89 11.41
N LEU A 108 -6.99 11.22 10.84
CA LEU A 108 -6.07 12.21 11.41
C LEU A 108 -6.65 13.62 11.44
N SER A 109 -7.66 13.94 10.63
CA SER A 109 -8.30 15.26 10.61
C SER A 109 -9.33 15.46 11.72
N ILE A 110 -9.78 14.39 12.38
CA ILE A 110 -10.85 14.44 13.38
C ILE A 110 -10.59 15.50 14.47
N PRO A 111 -9.41 15.57 15.12
CA PRO A 111 -9.19 16.56 16.18
C PRO A 111 -9.27 18.01 15.65
N VAL A 112 -8.80 18.23 14.43
CA VAL A 112 -8.81 19.55 13.78
C VAL A 112 -10.24 19.97 13.44
N LEU A 113 -11.03 19.04 12.89
CA LEU A 113 -12.43 19.28 12.56
C LEU A 113 -13.28 19.49 13.82
N MET A 114 -13.04 18.71 14.87
CA MET A 114 -13.69 18.89 16.17
C MET A 114 -13.37 20.27 16.75
N SER A 115 -12.10 20.68 16.75
CA SER A 115 -11.69 22.01 17.20
C SER A 115 -12.41 23.12 16.42
N LEU A 116 -12.41 23.06 15.09
CA LEU A 116 -13.08 24.04 14.24
C LEU A 116 -14.58 24.10 14.54
N ALA A 117 -15.25 22.95 14.61
CA ALA A 117 -16.67 22.87 14.86
C ALA A 117 -17.04 23.41 16.26
N SER A 118 -16.26 23.08 17.28
CA SER A 118 -16.45 23.57 18.65
C SER A 118 -16.34 25.10 18.72
N TYR A 119 -15.29 25.69 18.16
CA TYR A 119 -15.14 27.16 18.18
C TYR A 119 -16.16 27.88 17.29
N ALA A 120 -16.61 27.26 16.20
CA ALA A 120 -17.71 27.80 15.41
C ALA A 120 -19.00 27.85 16.25
N LEU A 121 -19.34 26.76 16.95
CA LEU A 121 -20.51 26.72 17.83
C LEU A 121 -20.41 27.70 19.00
N PHE A 122 -19.24 27.82 19.64
CA PHE A 122 -19.03 28.79 20.71
C PHE A 122 -19.16 30.22 20.23
N THR A 123 -18.60 30.55 19.06
CA THR A 123 -18.73 31.89 18.46
C THR A 123 -20.18 32.21 18.08
N MET A 124 -20.94 31.22 17.58
CA MET A 124 -22.36 31.40 17.27
C MET A 124 -23.23 31.59 18.51
N ALA A 125 -22.93 30.88 19.60
CA ALA A 125 -23.66 31.00 20.86
C ALA A 125 -23.33 32.33 21.57
N GLU A 126 -22.05 32.69 21.62
CA GLU A 126 -21.56 33.89 22.29
C GLU A 126 -20.29 34.42 21.60
N PRO A 127 -20.40 35.48 20.77
CA PRO A 127 -19.28 36.00 19.99
C PRO A 127 -18.35 36.87 20.85
N THR A 128 -17.55 36.23 21.70
CA THR A 128 -16.49 36.89 22.46
C THR A 128 -15.22 37.04 21.59
N PRO A 129 -14.33 38.01 21.91
CA PRO A 129 -13.03 38.12 21.26
C PRO A 129 -12.21 36.82 21.35
N LEU A 130 -12.29 36.11 22.47
CA LEU A 130 -11.62 34.83 22.68
C LEU A 130 -12.15 33.76 21.71
N ASN A 131 -13.47 33.56 21.64
CA ASN A 131 -14.09 32.57 20.76
C ASN A 131 -13.77 32.86 19.28
N THR A 132 -13.82 34.14 18.90
CA THR A 132 -13.52 34.58 17.53
C THR A 132 -12.04 34.34 17.18
N ALA A 133 -11.12 34.68 18.08
CA ALA A 133 -9.68 34.45 17.88
C ALA A 133 -9.36 32.95 17.77
N SER A 134 -9.94 32.13 18.65
CA SER A 134 -9.77 30.67 18.61
C SER A 134 -10.34 30.06 17.33
N LEU A 135 -11.48 30.54 16.83
CA LEU A 135 -12.03 30.11 15.54
C LEU A 135 -11.08 30.43 14.37
N LEU A 136 -10.54 31.65 14.31
CA LEU A 136 -9.56 32.04 13.30
C LEU A 136 -8.29 31.19 13.38
N ALA A 137 -7.82 30.91 14.59
CA ALA A 137 -6.66 30.04 14.81
C ALA A 137 -6.94 28.59 14.38
N SER A 138 -8.14 28.06 14.63
CA SER A 138 -8.54 26.73 14.16
C SER A 138 -8.66 26.66 12.64
N LEU A 139 -9.16 27.72 11.97
CA LEU A 139 -9.14 27.83 10.51
C LEU A 139 -7.70 27.79 9.96
N ALA A 140 -6.78 28.53 10.58
CA ALA A 140 -5.37 28.47 10.23
C ALA A 140 -4.78 27.07 10.49
N GLY A 141 -5.17 26.41 11.57
CA GLY A 141 -4.78 25.04 11.91
C GLY A 141 -5.24 24.01 10.89
N VAL A 142 -6.43 24.16 10.31
CA VAL A 142 -6.92 23.34 9.19
C VAL A 142 -6.02 23.49 7.98
N LEU A 143 -5.68 24.72 7.59
CA LEU A 143 -4.77 24.98 6.48
C LEU A 143 -3.39 24.37 6.73
N LEU A 144 -2.85 24.56 7.93
CA LEU A 144 -1.59 23.95 8.36
C LEU A 144 -1.66 22.41 8.31
N PHE A 145 -2.77 21.80 8.68
CA PHE A 145 -2.95 20.35 8.62
C PHE A 145 -2.85 19.79 7.20
N TYR A 146 -3.37 20.51 6.20
CA TYR A 146 -3.27 20.08 4.79
C TYR A 146 -1.84 20.16 4.25
N ILE A 147 -1.06 21.13 4.71
CA ILE A 147 0.36 21.28 4.35
C ILE A 147 1.22 20.28 5.12
N ASN A 148 1.01 20.18 6.43
CA ASN A 148 1.74 19.33 7.35
C ASN A 148 0.83 18.83 8.48
N THR A 149 0.47 17.55 8.40
CA THR A 149 -0.38 16.87 9.40
C THR A 149 0.10 17.09 10.84
N PHE A 150 1.41 16.99 11.10
CA PHE A 150 1.96 17.13 12.44
C PHE A 150 1.80 18.56 12.97
N ALA A 151 2.13 19.55 12.15
CA ALA A 151 1.99 20.96 12.51
C ALA A 151 0.52 21.34 12.75
N GLY A 152 -0.40 20.86 11.91
CA GLY A 152 -1.83 21.09 12.10
C GLY A 152 -2.37 20.46 13.38
N LEU A 153 -1.98 19.22 13.71
CA LEU A 153 -2.37 18.61 14.99
C LEU A 153 -1.76 19.36 16.19
N LEU A 154 -0.50 19.81 16.07
CA LEU A 154 0.15 20.60 17.12
C LEU A 154 -0.55 21.94 17.33
N SER A 155 -1.04 22.58 16.26
CA SER A 155 -1.81 23.81 16.39
C SER A 155 -3.11 23.63 17.16
N VAL A 156 -3.78 22.47 17.06
CA VAL A 156 -4.97 22.18 17.88
C VAL A 156 -4.64 22.18 19.37
N VAL A 157 -3.52 21.54 19.74
CA VAL A 157 -3.04 21.53 21.13
C VAL A 157 -2.67 22.94 21.60
N ALA A 158 -1.99 23.72 20.76
CA ALA A 158 -1.60 25.09 21.07
C ALA A 158 -2.82 26.00 21.27
N VAL A 159 -3.85 25.87 20.43
CA VAL A 159 -5.10 26.64 20.53
C VAL A 159 -5.83 26.28 21.82
N ALA A 160 -6.03 25.00 22.11
CA ALA A 160 -6.68 24.56 23.34
C ALA A 160 -5.93 25.07 24.60
N PHE A 161 -4.60 24.99 24.62
CA PHE A 161 -3.80 25.50 25.74
C PHE A 161 -3.87 27.02 25.87
N SER A 162 -3.80 27.75 24.75
CA SER A 162 -3.87 29.21 24.75
C SER A 162 -5.26 29.71 25.17
N SER A 163 -6.32 29.03 24.72
CA SER A 163 -7.71 29.30 25.11
C SER A 163 -7.92 29.12 26.60
N ALA A 164 -7.42 28.02 27.17
CA ALA A 164 -7.48 27.75 28.61
C ALA A 164 -6.70 28.80 29.43
N LEU A 165 -5.49 29.16 29.00
CA LEU A 165 -4.67 30.17 29.66
C LEU A 165 -5.33 31.55 29.63
N LEU A 166 -5.84 31.98 28.48
CA LEU A 166 -6.54 33.25 28.34
C LEU A 166 -7.84 33.30 29.17
N SER A 167 -8.62 32.22 29.16
CA SER A 167 -9.83 32.11 29.99
C SER A 167 -9.50 32.26 31.47
N ALA A 168 -8.39 31.66 31.93
CA ALA A 168 -7.94 31.80 33.31
C ALA A 168 -7.49 33.22 33.65
N LEU A 169 -6.77 33.89 32.75
CA LEU A 169 -6.32 35.28 32.94
C LEU A 169 -7.48 36.27 32.97
N MET A 170 -8.56 36.00 32.22
CA MET A 170 -9.75 36.86 32.18
C MET A 170 -10.80 36.52 33.26
N ASN A 171 -10.56 35.53 34.13
CA ASN A 171 -11.55 35.02 35.09
C ASN A 171 -12.86 34.51 34.45
N GLU A 172 -12.79 34.04 33.20
CA GLU A 172 -13.92 33.49 32.42
C GLU A 172 -13.84 31.96 32.33
N LEU A 173 -13.44 31.28 33.41
CA LEU A 173 -13.27 29.82 33.42
C LEU A 173 -14.63 29.10 33.28
N ARG A 174 -14.89 28.61 32.08
CA ARG A 174 -16.01 27.72 31.76
C ARG A 174 -15.55 26.27 31.77
N ILE A 175 -15.84 25.55 32.86
CA ILE A 175 -15.35 24.17 33.09
C ILE A 175 -15.85 23.21 31.99
N ASP A 176 -17.07 23.40 31.51
CA ASP A 176 -17.67 22.67 30.39
C ASP A 176 -16.85 22.81 29.09
N VAL A 177 -16.46 24.04 28.77
CA VAL A 177 -15.64 24.37 27.59
C VAL A 177 -14.23 23.80 27.75
N LEU A 178 -13.62 23.98 28.92
CA LEU A 178 -12.27 23.50 29.23
C LEU A 178 -12.16 21.97 29.17
N MET A 179 -13.16 21.24 29.64
CA MET A 179 -13.19 19.78 29.51
C MET A 179 -13.23 19.35 28.04
N LEU A 180 -14.05 20.00 27.22
CA LEU A 180 -14.13 19.69 25.79
C LEU A 180 -12.80 19.98 25.09
N GLU A 181 -12.19 21.14 25.35
CA GLU A 181 -10.89 21.53 24.80
C GLU A 181 -9.79 20.54 25.22
N ALA A 182 -9.79 20.10 26.47
CA ALA A 182 -8.86 19.10 26.98
C ALA A 182 -9.03 17.75 26.24
N MET A 183 -10.28 17.29 26.02
CA MET A 183 -10.54 16.07 25.25
C MET A 183 -10.04 16.17 23.80
N ILE A 184 -10.26 17.31 23.16
CA ILE A 184 -9.79 17.58 21.79
C ILE A 184 -8.26 17.61 21.75
N ALA A 185 -7.60 18.25 22.72
CA ALA A 185 -6.15 18.30 22.81
C ALA A 185 -5.53 16.92 23.08
N VAL A 186 -6.11 16.13 23.98
CA VAL A 186 -5.68 14.73 24.23
C VAL A 186 -5.85 13.89 22.96
N SER A 187 -6.97 14.04 22.26
CA SER A 187 -7.19 13.38 20.97
C SER A 187 -6.11 13.78 19.95
N ALA A 188 -5.79 15.07 19.82
CA ALA A 188 -4.73 15.54 18.94
C ALA A 188 -3.35 14.96 19.33
N LEU A 189 -3.02 14.91 20.62
CA LEU A 189 -1.78 14.30 21.13
C LEU A 189 -1.68 12.81 20.80
N LEU A 190 -2.77 12.06 20.91
CA LEU A 190 -2.81 10.65 20.51
C LEU A 190 -2.53 10.48 19.01
N HIS A 191 -3.13 11.32 18.16
CA HIS A 191 -2.87 11.27 16.72
C HIS A 191 -1.42 11.71 16.38
N ILE A 192 -0.86 12.69 17.10
CA ILE A 192 0.56 13.07 16.99
C ILE A 192 1.46 11.88 17.35
N TYR A 193 1.13 11.16 18.43
CA TYR A 193 1.87 9.97 18.84
C TYR A 193 1.83 8.89 17.75
N ILE A 194 0.65 8.61 17.17
CA ILE A 194 0.51 7.64 16.06
C ILE A 194 1.37 8.04 14.86
N VAL A 195 1.32 9.31 14.44
CA VAL A 195 2.14 9.86 13.34
C VAL A 195 3.64 9.75 13.62
N ARG A 196 4.04 9.93 14.88
CA ARG A 196 5.44 9.81 15.31
C ARG A 196 5.89 8.35 15.32
N GLU A 197 5.09 7.46 15.89
CA GLU A 197 5.42 6.04 16.03
C GLU A 197 5.45 5.34 14.66
N SER A 198 4.56 5.71 13.73
CA SER A 198 4.54 5.19 12.35
C SER A 198 5.78 5.59 11.53
N ARG A 199 6.52 6.62 11.97
CA ARG A 199 7.80 7.04 11.39
C ARG A 199 9.01 6.50 12.12
N SER A 200 8.81 5.79 13.23
CA SER A 200 9.91 5.23 14.01
C SER A 200 10.62 4.12 13.24
N THR A 201 11.92 3.99 13.46
CA THR A 201 12.72 2.86 12.93
C THR A 201 12.13 1.53 13.39
N ARG A 202 11.69 1.42 14.66
CA ARG A 202 11.06 0.22 15.21
C ARG A 202 9.78 -0.20 14.46
N TYR A 203 8.97 0.76 14.01
CA TYR A 203 7.79 0.45 13.21
C TYR A 203 8.18 -0.03 11.82
N VAL A 204 9.08 0.70 11.15
CA VAL A 204 9.58 0.34 9.82
C VAL A 204 10.23 -1.06 9.84
N ASP A 205 11.04 -1.36 10.86
CA ASP A 205 11.67 -2.67 11.04
C ASP A 205 10.62 -3.78 11.23
N ARG A 206 9.59 -3.54 12.04
CA ARG A 206 8.50 -4.51 12.25
C ARG A 206 7.77 -4.80 10.94
N VAL A 207 7.41 -3.77 10.18
CA VAL A 207 6.76 -3.94 8.88
C VAL A 207 7.68 -4.68 7.91
N THR A 208 8.95 -4.28 7.83
CA THR A 208 9.93 -4.91 6.92
C THR A 208 10.12 -6.38 7.23
N ARG A 209 10.19 -6.77 8.52
CA ARG A 209 10.24 -8.19 8.92
C ARG A 209 8.99 -8.95 8.49
N SER A 210 7.80 -8.36 8.63
CA SER A 210 6.56 -8.99 8.14
C SER A 210 6.58 -9.19 6.63
N LEU A 211 7.08 -8.22 5.86
CA LEU A 211 7.24 -8.35 4.41
C LEU A 211 8.25 -9.45 4.05
N GLN A 212 9.39 -9.52 4.75
CA GLN A 212 10.37 -10.59 4.56
C GLN A 212 9.81 -11.98 4.86
N SER A 213 8.97 -12.11 5.89
CA SER A 213 8.28 -13.37 6.18
C SER A 213 7.37 -13.80 5.02
N VAL A 214 6.64 -12.85 4.42
CA VAL A 214 5.84 -13.11 3.22
C VAL A 214 6.72 -13.56 2.06
N ASP A 215 7.82 -12.85 1.80
CA ASP A 215 8.73 -13.20 0.71
C ASP A 215 9.30 -14.61 0.89
N SER A 216 9.67 -14.98 2.12
CA SER A 216 10.16 -16.31 2.45
C SER A 216 9.10 -17.40 2.27
N LEU A 217 7.85 -17.11 2.63
CA LEU A 217 6.73 -18.03 2.41
C LEU A 217 6.48 -18.24 0.93
N VAL A 218 6.40 -17.15 0.15
CA VAL A 218 6.23 -17.21 -1.31
C VAL A 218 7.34 -18.01 -1.96
N ALA A 219 8.61 -17.78 -1.59
CA ALA A 219 9.74 -18.55 -2.09
C ALA A 219 9.69 -20.04 -1.71
N SER A 220 9.10 -20.40 -0.55
CA SER A 220 8.96 -21.80 -0.14
C SER A 220 7.92 -22.59 -0.95
N TYR A 221 6.91 -21.90 -1.50
CA TYR A 221 5.86 -22.53 -2.31
C TYR A 221 6.16 -22.52 -3.81
N LEU A 222 6.88 -21.50 -4.32
CA LEU A 222 7.37 -21.47 -5.70
C LEU A 222 8.62 -22.34 -5.83
N LYS A 223 8.44 -23.64 -6.08
CA LYS A 223 9.57 -24.50 -6.44
C LYS A 223 9.86 -24.33 -7.93
N PRO A 224 11.11 -24.10 -8.37
CA PRO A 224 11.42 -24.07 -9.80
C PRO A 224 10.96 -25.39 -10.42
N ALA A 225 10.11 -25.33 -11.44
CA ALA A 225 9.70 -26.52 -12.17
C ALA A 225 10.90 -27.07 -12.92
N ASP A 226 11.14 -28.38 -12.81
CA ASP A 226 12.18 -29.04 -13.59
C ASP A 226 11.83 -28.93 -15.09
N ALA A 227 12.71 -28.28 -15.85
CA ALA A 227 12.52 -28.03 -17.27
C ALA A 227 12.35 -29.34 -18.07
N GLY A 228 12.99 -30.43 -17.62
CA GLY A 228 12.83 -31.77 -18.20
C GLY A 228 11.42 -32.32 -17.98
N SER A 229 10.91 -32.21 -16.76
CA SER A 229 9.54 -32.60 -16.38
C SER A 229 8.46 -31.81 -17.12
N VAL A 230 8.66 -30.49 -17.33
CA VAL A 230 7.75 -29.64 -18.12
C VAL A 230 7.75 -30.07 -19.59
N ALA A 231 8.93 -30.33 -20.17
CA ALA A 231 9.07 -30.75 -21.56
C ALA A 231 8.46 -32.14 -21.81
N SER A 232 8.63 -33.09 -20.88
CA SER A 232 8.00 -34.42 -20.99
C SER A 232 6.48 -34.32 -20.91
N LEU A 233 5.95 -33.50 -20.00
CA LEU A 233 4.51 -33.22 -19.87
C LEU A 233 3.93 -32.64 -21.15
N LEU A 234 4.61 -31.67 -21.75
CA LEU A 234 4.18 -31.05 -23.00
C LEU A 234 4.16 -32.02 -24.17
N ASN A 235 5.19 -32.84 -24.30
CA ASN A 235 5.22 -33.85 -25.35
C ASN A 235 4.03 -34.81 -25.21
N THR A 236 3.70 -35.22 -23.98
CA THR A 236 2.53 -36.06 -23.71
C THR A 236 1.21 -35.34 -24.01
N VAL A 237 1.04 -34.08 -23.56
CA VAL A 237 -0.20 -33.32 -23.76
C VAL A 237 -0.41 -32.94 -25.23
N ILE A 238 0.62 -32.47 -25.92
CA ILE A 238 0.56 -32.10 -27.36
C ILE A 238 0.29 -33.34 -28.21
N SER A 239 0.85 -34.51 -27.84
CA SER A 239 0.55 -35.77 -28.53
C SER A 239 -0.90 -36.24 -28.38
N ARG A 240 -1.62 -35.77 -27.35
CA ARG A 240 -2.98 -36.20 -27.00
C ARG A 240 -4.05 -35.13 -27.22
N ARG A 241 -3.68 -33.87 -27.45
CA ARG A 241 -4.61 -32.75 -27.64
C ARG A 241 -4.21 -31.88 -28.83
N THR A 242 -4.98 -31.97 -29.91
CA THR A 242 -4.81 -31.18 -31.13
C THR A 242 -5.66 -29.90 -31.06
N GLY A 243 -5.09 -28.82 -30.51
CA GLY A 243 -5.79 -27.51 -30.50
C GLY A 243 -5.32 -26.46 -29.51
N GLY A 244 -4.35 -26.76 -28.64
CA GLY A 244 -3.77 -25.76 -27.73
C GLY A 244 -2.56 -25.05 -28.33
N ILE A 245 -2.37 -23.77 -27.98
CA ILE A 245 -1.12 -23.05 -28.25
C ILE A 245 -0.03 -23.67 -27.36
N PRO A 246 1.01 -24.32 -27.93
CA PRO A 246 2.01 -25.07 -27.17
C PRO A 246 2.71 -24.24 -26.09
N GLU A 247 3.00 -22.96 -26.33
CA GLU A 247 3.60 -22.08 -25.32
C GLU A 247 2.66 -21.83 -24.13
N LEU A 248 1.35 -21.79 -24.36
CA LEU A 248 0.32 -21.55 -23.34
C LEU A 248 0.09 -22.79 -22.47
N LEU A 249 0.14 -23.97 -23.09
CA LEU A 249 0.14 -25.25 -22.36
C LEU A 249 1.43 -25.40 -21.54
N ARG A 250 2.57 -24.93 -22.07
CA ARG A 250 3.86 -24.94 -21.38
C ARG A 250 3.83 -24.05 -20.15
N TYR A 251 3.30 -22.84 -20.31
CA TYR A 251 3.07 -21.92 -19.20
C TYR A 251 2.19 -22.54 -18.12
N LYS A 252 1.01 -23.04 -18.50
CA LYS A 252 0.07 -23.63 -17.54
C LYS A 252 0.67 -24.84 -16.83
N ALA A 253 1.46 -25.66 -17.52
CA ALA A 253 2.18 -26.79 -16.92
C ALA A 253 3.27 -26.31 -15.94
N ALA A 254 4.12 -25.37 -16.35
CA ALA A 254 5.19 -24.82 -15.54
C ALA A 254 4.64 -24.16 -14.26
N VAL A 255 3.63 -23.31 -14.39
CA VAL A 255 2.97 -22.66 -13.25
C VAL A 255 2.36 -23.67 -12.29
N MET A 256 1.69 -24.71 -12.78
CA MET A 256 1.11 -25.72 -11.89
C MET A 256 2.20 -26.54 -11.18
N LEU A 257 3.24 -26.96 -11.90
CA LEU A 257 4.38 -27.64 -11.26
C LEU A 257 5.08 -26.74 -10.23
N MET A 258 5.25 -25.46 -10.54
CA MET A 258 5.84 -24.47 -9.63
C MET A 258 4.99 -24.25 -8.38
N ASN A 259 3.65 -24.39 -8.50
CA ASN A 259 2.71 -24.34 -7.39
C ASN A 259 2.57 -25.67 -6.63
N GLY A 260 3.41 -26.67 -6.93
CA GLY A 260 3.49 -27.93 -6.19
C GLY A 260 2.51 -29.02 -6.64
N TYR A 261 1.85 -28.86 -7.79
CA TYR A 261 1.04 -29.93 -8.38
C TYR A 261 1.92 -31.09 -8.87
N SER A 262 1.43 -32.33 -8.79
CA SER A 262 2.14 -33.48 -9.36
C SER A 262 2.06 -33.47 -10.89
N VAL A 263 3.03 -34.09 -11.55
CA VAL A 263 3.05 -34.23 -13.02
C VAL A 263 1.75 -34.83 -13.56
N GLU A 264 1.19 -35.82 -12.86
CA GLU A 264 -0.06 -36.50 -13.21
C GLU A 264 -1.28 -35.58 -13.06
N GLU A 265 -1.32 -34.75 -12.01
CA GLU A 265 -2.38 -33.77 -11.81
C GLU A 265 -2.36 -32.68 -12.88
N VAL A 266 -1.17 -32.22 -13.26
CA VAL A 266 -0.98 -31.25 -14.34
C VAL A 266 -1.44 -31.84 -15.68
N GLU A 267 -1.02 -33.07 -16.01
CA GLU A 267 -1.40 -33.76 -17.24
C GLU A 267 -2.93 -33.86 -17.35
N LYS A 268 -3.58 -34.35 -16.29
CA LYS A 268 -5.04 -34.50 -16.24
C LYS A 268 -5.77 -33.18 -16.49
N ARG A 269 -5.37 -32.10 -15.80
CA ARG A 269 -6.02 -30.79 -15.95
C ARG A 269 -5.76 -30.10 -17.29
N LEU A 270 -4.66 -30.43 -17.97
CA LEU A 270 -4.37 -29.91 -19.30
C LEU A 270 -5.12 -30.66 -20.41
N LEU A 271 -5.48 -31.92 -20.17
CA LEU A 271 -6.28 -32.74 -21.08
C LEU A 271 -7.80 -32.54 -20.90
N GLU A 272 -8.27 -32.30 -19.68
CA GLU A 272 -9.71 -32.21 -19.35
C GLU A 272 -10.34 -30.82 -19.51
N GLY A 273 -9.55 -29.73 -19.61
CA GLY A 273 -10.06 -28.36 -19.77
C GLY A 273 -9.58 -27.73 -21.05
#